data_AF-R4U5L5-F1
#
_entry.id   AF-R4U5L5-F1
#
_cell.length_a   1.000
_cell.length_b   1.000
_cell.length_c   1.000
_cell.angle_alpha   90.00
_cell.angle_beta   90.00
_cell.angle_gamma   90.00
#
_symmetry.space_group_name_H-M   'P 1'
#
loop_
_entity.id
_entity.type
_entity.pdbx_description
1 polymer ?
#
loop_
_entity_poly.entity_id
_entity_poly.type
_entity_poly.pdbx_seq_one_letter_code
_entity_poly.pdbx_strand_id
1 'polypeptide(L)'
;MKKLLGFLTSIVVAGSTATTVVACGGEDSTSITQGKINATTDFTLTDLVKVKNAGTDINQLILSTAISEGRLKDDINFNILDITDQKNNEEPTVNGQKKEGYLVLTFRDDPSIRYTGVITIRFTIVKEATFDISQEVNLDAEYFDVTEYQYYSGKGFDDFIWKKVVEKGLTNNAPTEKSAYNFSQLMFPPENRMAKASWVLEYNGGADQPGLSYSGKITVNFNWIRYQDNMAVELPAVNFTPDLLKQTVWDSVQSTMVGVENFKISEQYQNYEISWEEVKEPDFGGSTSFDILAKPRQENLSFLRIKGIIDKHAIEMPATFLGPLEIKVVRADQENIDKIIDQIWTGAVDLLKNENLPLLPDFSIFDTTNWSMIIKENWPQLGLSNDINLIGINKHNDPRFNGDLKITVKLINEGFYQPKITLDLVSISQADSQNQEKVLDDIWNILIQNNLWDDNVSTDRSKYVIDYTEIATAINRSKQSGKQEYYSSKITADAIDAGKDVQVTLDGYLQVIK
;
A
#
# COMPACT_ATOMS: atom_id res chain seq x y z
N MET A 1 -2.98 -46.78 47.56
CA MET A 1 -2.51 -47.89 48.44
C MET A 1 -1.16 -47.60 49.13
N LYS A 2 -0.79 -46.34 49.39
CA LYS A 2 0.49 -45.98 50.06
C LYS A 2 0.39 -45.87 51.61
N LYS A 3 -0.81 -45.99 52.19
CA LYS A 3 -1.04 -45.83 53.65
C LYS A 3 -1.38 -47.13 54.39
N LEU A 4 -1.57 -48.24 53.68
CA LEU A 4 -1.94 -49.53 54.31
C LEU A 4 -0.73 -50.44 54.60
N LEU A 5 0.43 -50.19 53.96
CA LEU A 5 1.63 -51.02 54.15
C LEU A 5 2.42 -50.66 55.42
N GLY A 6 2.37 -49.40 55.87
CA GLY A 6 3.06 -48.94 57.07
C GLY A 6 2.40 -49.38 58.39
N PHE A 7 1.19 -49.94 58.34
CA PHE A 7 0.42 -50.32 59.54
C PHE A 7 0.61 -51.79 59.95
N LEU A 8 1.32 -52.61 59.16
CA LEU A 8 1.51 -54.04 59.42
C LEU A 8 2.89 -54.42 59.98
N THR A 9 3.80 -53.46 60.22
CA THR A 9 5.18 -53.75 60.68
C THR A 9 5.52 -53.27 62.09
N SER A 10 4.52 -52.85 62.88
CA SER A 10 4.71 -52.50 64.30
C SER A 10 4.22 -53.62 65.22
N ILE A 11 4.91 -54.77 65.27
CA ILE A 11 4.71 -55.79 66.32
C ILE A 11 6.07 -56.26 66.86
N VAL A 12 6.36 -55.73 68.07
CA VAL A 12 7.14 -56.31 69.18
C VAL A 12 8.58 -56.76 68.94
N VAL A 13 9.53 -55.86 69.26
CA VAL A 13 10.72 -56.22 70.05
C VAL A 13 10.76 -55.26 71.25
N ALA A 14 10.02 -55.58 72.30
CA ALA A 14 10.13 -54.88 73.58
C ALA A 14 11.46 -55.31 74.23
N GLY A 15 12.47 -54.44 74.17
CA GLY A 15 13.77 -54.64 74.82
C GLY A 15 15.02 -54.18 74.07
N SER A 16 14.90 -53.61 72.86
CA SER A 16 16.03 -53.00 72.13
C SER A 16 15.84 -51.48 72.03
N THR A 17 16.93 -50.71 72.17
CA THR A 17 16.94 -49.25 71.90
C THR A 17 17.00 -48.93 70.41
N ALA A 18 17.12 -49.92 69.53
CA ALA A 18 17.03 -49.75 68.08
C ALA A 18 15.59 -49.97 67.60
N THR A 19 14.83 -48.90 67.41
CA THR A 19 13.50 -48.94 66.80
C THR A 19 13.60 -49.35 65.32
N THR A 20 13.22 -50.59 65.01
CA THR A 20 12.88 -51.16 63.67
C THR A 20 13.47 -50.42 62.46
N VAL A 21 14.64 -50.86 62.00
CA VAL A 21 15.52 -50.13 61.05
C VAL A 21 15.15 -50.34 59.57
N VAL A 22 14.22 -51.23 59.22
CA VAL A 22 13.98 -51.62 57.81
C VAL A 22 12.51 -51.53 57.40
N ALA A 23 12.23 -50.81 56.31
CA ALA A 23 10.96 -50.86 55.60
C ALA A 23 11.11 -51.78 54.37
N CYS A 24 10.86 -53.08 54.59
CA CYS A 24 10.72 -54.16 53.59
C CYS A 24 11.91 -54.45 52.63
N GLY A 25 12.47 -55.65 52.76
CA GLY A 25 13.10 -56.37 51.64
C GLY A 25 13.57 -57.78 52.03
N GLY A 26 12.97 -58.80 51.38
CA GLY A 26 13.48 -60.18 51.27
C GLY A 26 13.03 -61.18 52.34
N GLU A 27 12.23 -62.16 51.95
CA GLU A 27 12.05 -63.43 52.67
C GLU A 27 13.30 -64.29 52.42
N ASP A 28 14.25 -64.31 53.36
CA ASP A 28 15.05 -65.48 53.73
C ASP A 28 16.26 -65.06 54.58
N SER A 29 16.23 -65.37 55.88
CA SER A 29 17.46 -65.67 56.63
C SER A 29 17.16 -66.56 57.84
N THR A 30 17.37 -67.86 57.67
CA THR A 30 17.31 -68.86 58.75
C THR A 30 18.67 -68.97 59.43
N SER A 31 18.92 -68.11 60.42
CA SER A 31 19.77 -68.46 61.57
C SER A 31 19.40 -67.58 62.76
N ILE A 32 18.88 -68.22 63.81
CA ILE A 32 18.48 -67.57 65.07
C ILE A 32 19.61 -67.78 66.07
N THR A 33 20.15 -66.68 66.61
CA THR A 33 20.95 -66.73 67.83
C THR A 33 20.29 -65.80 68.85
N GLN A 34 19.93 -66.34 70.02
CA GLN A 34 19.33 -65.60 71.14
C GLN A 34 17.99 -64.88 70.85
N GLY A 35 17.04 -65.53 70.18
CA GLY A 35 15.65 -65.07 70.12
C GLY A 35 15.40 -63.76 69.35
N LYS A 36 16.37 -63.27 68.58
CA LYS A 36 16.23 -62.13 67.65
C LYS A 36 16.33 -62.64 66.21
N ILE A 37 15.43 -62.18 65.34
CA ILE A 37 15.44 -62.51 63.90
C ILE A 37 16.51 -61.63 63.23
N ASN A 38 17.45 -62.23 62.52
CA ASN A 38 18.39 -61.49 61.68
C ASN A 38 17.60 -60.77 60.58
N ALA A 39 17.73 -59.45 60.49
CA ALA A 39 17.18 -58.70 59.36
C ALA A 39 18.26 -58.63 58.27
N THR A 40 18.07 -59.40 57.19
CA THR A 40 18.89 -59.30 55.97
C THR A 40 18.04 -58.69 54.88
N THR A 41 18.50 -57.61 54.24
CA THR A 41 17.76 -56.92 53.19
C THR A 41 18.71 -56.52 52.05
N ASP A 42 18.34 -56.81 50.80
CA ASP A 42 19.05 -56.41 49.57
C ASP A 42 18.08 -55.63 48.67
N PHE A 43 18.48 -54.43 48.22
CA PHE A 43 17.74 -53.67 47.22
C PHE A 43 18.66 -52.83 46.34
N THR A 44 18.15 -52.50 45.14
CA THR A 44 18.81 -51.60 44.20
C THR A 44 18.12 -50.25 44.23
N LEU A 45 18.90 -49.17 44.31
CA LEU A 45 18.42 -47.80 44.14
C LEU A 45 17.92 -47.62 42.71
N THR A 46 16.77 -46.99 42.57
CA THR A 46 16.22 -46.63 41.25
C THR A 46 16.82 -45.33 40.70
N ASP A 47 17.23 -44.42 41.58
CA ASP A 47 17.88 -43.16 41.27
C ASP A 47 19.40 -43.32 41.22
N LEU A 48 20.04 -42.55 40.34
CA LEU A 48 21.49 -42.51 40.22
C LEU A 48 22.12 -41.78 41.42
N VAL A 49 23.22 -42.32 41.94
CA VAL A 49 24.06 -41.63 42.93
C VAL A 49 24.95 -40.64 42.19
N LYS A 50 24.66 -39.35 42.34
CA LYS A 50 25.30 -38.25 41.59
C LYS A 50 26.46 -37.64 42.39
N VAL A 51 27.66 -37.64 41.82
CA VAL A 51 28.86 -37.06 42.44
C VAL A 51 29.32 -35.83 41.66
N LYS A 52 29.52 -34.70 42.36
CA LYS A 52 29.84 -33.40 41.74
C LYS A 52 31.33 -33.05 41.77
N ASN A 53 32.03 -33.32 42.87
CA ASN A 53 33.43 -32.89 43.06
C ASN A 53 34.25 -33.96 43.80
N ALA A 54 35.57 -33.88 43.65
CA ALA A 54 36.53 -34.62 44.47
C ALA A 54 36.33 -34.27 45.96
N GLY A 55 36.25 -35.30 46.81
CA GLY A 55 36.00 -35.16 48.25
C GLY A 55 34.52 -35.26 48.67
N THR A 56 33.62 -35.55 47.73
CA THR A 56 32.22 -35.89 48.06
C THR A 56 32.16 -37.23 48.79
N ASP A 57 31.47 -37.30 49.93
CA ASP A 57 31.27 -38.55 50.66
C ASP A 57 30.21 -39.42 49.96
N ILE A 58 30.68 -40.34 49.13
CA ILE A 58 29.83 -41.20 48.29
C ILE A 58 28.95 -42.12 49.16
N ASN A 59 29.48 -42.57 50.30
CA ASN A 59 28.74 -43.38 51.27
C ASN A 59 27.52 -42.63 51.80
N GLN A 60 27.69 -41.36 52.19
CA GLN A 60 26.58 -40.50 52.63
C GLN A 60 25.58 -40.24 51.52
N LEU A 61 26.03 -40.08 50.27
CA LEU A 61 25.13 -39.93 49.13
C LEU A 61 24.29 -41.18 48.88
N ILE A 62 24.89 -42.38 48.91
CA ILE A 62 24.16 -43.65 48.73
C ILE A 62 23.06 -43.78 49.80
N LEU A 63 23.38 -43.49 51.07
CA LEU A 63 22.38 -43.51 52.13
C LEU A 63 21.30 -42.45 51.94
N SER A 64 21.68 -41.22 51.58
CA SER A 64 20.74 -40.13 51.37
C SER A 64 19.77 -40.44 50.23
N THR A 65 20.27 -41.04 49.14
CA THR A 65 19.43 -41.50 48.03
C THR A 65 18.49 -42.64 48.47
N ALA A 66 18.99 -43.62 49.23
CA ALA A 66 18.17 -44.69 49.78
C ALA A 66 17.05 -44.17 50.71
N ILE A 67 17.35 -43.15 51.53
CA ILE A 67 16.37 -42.46 52.38
C ILE A 67 15.34 -41.71 51.53
N SER A 68 15.78 -40.93 50.54
CA SER A 68 14.87 -40.16 49.67
C SER A 68 13.91 -41.04 48.85
N GLU A 69 14.35 -42.25 48.48
CA GLU A 69 13.50 -43.25 47.83
C GLU A 69 12.54 -43.97 48.80
N GLY A 70 12.66 -43.71 50.11
CA GLY A 70 11.90 -44.38 51.16
C GLY A 70 12.34 -45.83 51.40
N ARG A 71 13.54 -46.22 50.97
CA ARG A 71 14.14 -47.54 51.20
C ARG A 71 14.77 -47.67 52.58
N LEU A 72 15.23 -46.54 53.14
CA LEU A 72 15.71 -46.39 54.51
C LEU A 72 14.91 -45.31 55.24
N LYS A 73 14.88 -45.36 56.58
CA LYS A 73 14.28 -44.29 57.39
C LYS A 73 15.24 -43.12 57.57
N ASP A 74 14.66 -41.92 57.66
CA ASP A 74 15.37 -40.63 57.75
C ASP A 74 16.24 -40.47 59.02
N ASP A 75 16.02 -41.28 60.06
CA ASP A 75 16.77 -41.26 61.32
C ASP A 75 18.03 -42.16 61.32
N ILE A 76 18.30 -42.85 60.21
CA ILE A 76 19.48 -43.71 60.04
C ILE A 76 20.70 -42.88 59.62
N ASN A 77 21.79 -42.99 60.38
CA ASN A 77 23.09 -42.40 60.03
C ASN A 77 24.23 -43.42 60.19
N PHE A 78 25.41 -43.12 59.62
CA PHE A 78 26.59 -43.99 59.72
C PHE A 78 27.12 -44.20 61.15
N ASN A 79 26.68 -43.42 62.15
CA ASN A 79 27.09 -43.68 63.53
C ASN A 79 26.41 -44.92 64.13
N ILE A 80 25.41 -45.49 63.44
CA ILE A 80 24.66 -46.69 63.83
C ILE A 80 25.01 -47.90 62.93
N LEU A 81 25.70 -47.66 61.81
CA LEU A 81 25.97 -48.67 60.77
C LEU A 81 27.46 -48.77 60.44
N ASP A 82 28.02 -49.97 60.55
CA ASP A 82 29.38 -50.30 60.10
C ASP A 82 29.35 -50.78 58.64
N ILE A 83 30.15 -50.17 57.77
CA ILE A 83 30.38 -50.67 56.40
C ILE A 83 31.30 -51.90 56.49
N THR A 84 30.80 -53.07 56.08
CA THR A 84 31.57 -54.33 56.13
C THR A 84 32.07 -54.79 54.78
N ASP A 85 31.42 -54.37 53.69
CA ASP A 85 31.83 -54.67 52.32
C ASP A 85 31.31 -53.60 51.37
N GLN A 86 32.03 -53.34 50.28
CA GLN A 86 31.66 -52.34 49.28
C GLN A 86 32.38 -52.58 47.95
N LYS A 87 31.74 -52.22 46.85
CA LYS A 87 32.36 -52.26 45.51
C LYS A 87 31.96 -51.05 44.69
N ASN A 88 32.92 -50.52 43.93
CA ASN A 88 32.74 -49.38 43.01
C ASN A 88 32.12 -48.15 43.71
N ASN A 89 32.47 -47.98 44.99
CA ASN A 89 32.07 -46.86 45.83
C ASN A 89 33.14 -45.75 45.79
N GLU A 90 33.51 -45.37 44.57
CA GLU A 90 34.55 -44.40 44.27
C GLU A 90 34.05 -43.48 43.15
N GLU A 91 34.52 -42.25 43.14
CA GLU A 91 34.13 -41.27 42.13
C GLU A 91 34.53 -41.78 40.74
N PRO A 92 33.62 -41.81 39.74
CA PRO A 92 34.01 -42.09 38.37
C PRO A 92 35.06 -41.10 37.87
N THR A 93 36.07 -41.58 37.14
CA THR A 93 37.20 -40.74 36.72
C THR A 93 36.84 -39.77 35.59
N VAL A 94 35.80 -40.08 34.82
CA VAL A 94 35.35 -39.30 33.66
C VAL A 94 33.93 -38.78 33.89
N ASN A 95 33.68 -37.52 33.55
CA ASN A 95 32.33 -36.94 33.60
C ASN A 95 31.36 -37.75 32.73
N GLY A 96 30.13 -37.97 33.21
CA GLY A 96 29.13 -38.79 32.52
C GLY A 96 29.33 -40.30 32.65
N GLN A 97 30.47 -40.77 33.17
CA GLN A 97 30.75 -42.19 33.33
C GLN A 97 29.88 -42.79 34.44
N LYS A 98 29.12 -43.83 34.09
CA LYS A 98 28.33 -44.62 35.03
C LYS A 98 29.13 -45.84 35.51
N LYS A 99 29.06 -46.14 36.81
CA LYS A 99 29.59 -47.39 37.40
C LYS A 99 28.53 -48.02 38.31
N GLU A 100 28.29 -49.31 38.16
CA GLU A 100 27.47 -50.08 39.10
C GLU A 100 28.29 -50.48 40.32
N GLY A 101 27.73 -50.29 41.51
CA GLY A 101 28.36 -50.60 42.78
C GLY A 101 27.41 -51.20 43.80
N TYR A 102 27.96 -51.57 44.95
CA TYR A 102 27.16 -51.96 46.10
C TYR A 102 27.83 -51.52 47.41
N LEU A 103 27.00 -51.33 48.43
CA LEU A 103 27.39 -51.00 49.80
C LEU A 103 26.71 -51.97 50.76
N VAL A 104 27.48 -52.68 51.59
CA VAL A 104 26.97 -53.59 52.62
C VAL A 104 27.18 -52.97 53.99
N LEU A 105 26.06 -52.74 54.67
CA LEU A 105 25.97 -52.11 55.98
C LEU A 105 25.57 -53.16 57.00
N THR A 106 26.21 -53.15 58.16
CA THR A 106 25.81 -53.97 59.30
C THR A 106 25.50 -53.08 60.50
N PHE A 107 24.55 -53.50 61.32
CA PHE A 107 24.27 -52.85 62.60
C PHE A 107 24.43 -53.84 63.74
N ARG A 108 24.75 -53.33 64.93
CA ARG A 108 24.95 -54.10 66.16
C ARG A 108 24.03 -53.56 67.24
N ASP A 109 23.24 -54.46 67.83
CA ASP A 109 22.44 -54.16 69.02
C ASP A 109 23.20 -54.45 70.34
N ASP A 110 24.29 -55.23 70.28
CA ASP A 110 25.09 -55.64 71.44
C ASP A 110 26.60 -55.59 71.10
N PRO A 111 27.45 -54.91 71.92
CA PRO A 111 28.90 -54.86 71.71
C PRO A 111 29.62 -56.22 71.70
N SER A 112 29.01 -57.26 72.26
CA SER A 112 29.54 -58.63 72.34
C SER A 112 29.22 -59.49 71.11
N ILE A 113 28.35 -59.02 70.20
CA ILE A 113 27.96 -59.71 68.96
C ILE A 113 28.54 -58.97 67.76
N ARG A 114 29.01 -59.72 66.75
CA ARG A 114 29.69 -59.14 65.58
C ARG A 114 28.76 -58.35 64.64
N TYR A 115 27.48 -58.70 64.54
CA TYR A 115 26.41 -57.93 63.89
C TYR A 115 25.04 -58.57 64.18
N THR A 116 23.96 -57.79 64.12
CA THR A 116 22.57 -58.22 64.37
C THR A 116 21.71 -58.15 63.09
N GLY A 117 22.20 -57.50 62.02
CA GLY A 117 21.56 -57.49 60.71
C GLY A 117 22.47 -56.91 59.62
N VAL A 118 22.07 -57.09 58.35
CA VAL A 118 22.82 -56.72 57.14
C VAL A 118 21.88 -56.05 56.12
N ILE A 119 22.31 -54.92 55.56
CA ILE A 119 21.64 -54.22 54.46
C ILE A 119 22.60 -54.08 53.29
N THR A 120 22.24 -54.66 52.15
CA THR A 120 22.97 -54.51 50.88
C THR A 120 22.24 -53.51 49.99
N ILE A 121 22.91 -52.42 49.63
CA ILE A 121 22.39 -51.39 48.73
C ILE A 121 23.17 -51.47 47.42
N ARG A 122 22.50 -51.78 46.32
CA ARG A 122 23.07 -51.71 44.97
C ARG A 122 22.76 -50.36 44.35
N PHE A 123 23.71 -49.75 43.68
CA PHE A 123 23.56 -48.40 43.13
C PHE A 123 24.34 -48.21 41.84
N THR A 124 23.90 -47.26 41.03
CA THR A 124 24.66 -46.75 39.89
C THR A 124 25.20 -45.37 40.24
N ILE A 125 26.52 -45.20 40.27
CA ILE A 125 27.17 -43.90 40.51
C ILE A 125 27.53 -43.22 39.19
N VAL A 126 27.33 -41.91 39.11
CA VAL A 126 27.68 -41.08 37.94
C VAL A 126 28.38 -39.78 38.39
N LYS A 127 29.47 -39.41 37.70
CA LYS A 127 30.13 -38.10 37.89
C LYS A 127 29.43 -37.04 37.04
N GLU A 128 28.92 -35.99 37.67
CA GLU A 128 28.29 -34.87 36.98
C GLU A 128 29.38 -33.92 36.42
N ALA A 129 29.34 -33.66 35.11
CA ALA A 129 29.90 -32.42 34.57
C ALA A 129 28.85 -31.32 34.69
N THR A 130 29.25 -30.16 35.22
CA THR A 130 28.48 -28.92 35.03
C THR A 130 29.34 -27.96 34.21
N PHE A 131 28.85 -27.60 33.02
CA PHE A 131 29.49 -26.62 32.16
C PHE A 131 28.82 -25.25 32.31
N ASP A 132 29.60 -24.21 32.58
CA ASP A 132 29.14 -22.84 32.47
C ASP A 132 29.23 -22.40 31.00
N ILE A 133 28.08 -22.21 30.36
CA ILE A 133 27.96 -21.83 28.95
C ILE A 133 27.79 -20.31 28.79
N SER A 134 28.02 -19.55 29.86
CA SER A 134 27.90 -18.09 29.84
C SER A 134 28.85 -17.47 28.84
N GLN A 135 28.30 -16.76 27.86
CA GLN A 135 29.08 -16.10 26.81
C GLN A 135 28.32 -14.91 26.19
N GLU A 136 29.07 -14.03 25.55
CA GLU A 136 28.52 -12.93 24.76
C GLU A 136 28.75 -13.20 23.27
N VAL A 137 27.68 -13.11 22.48
CA VAL A 137 27.71 -13.28 21.02
C VAL A 137 27.36 -11.94 20.41
N ASN A 138 28.31 -11.34 19.72
CA ASN A 138 28.13 -10.05 19.06
C ASN A 138 27.82 -10.25 17.56
N LEU A 139 26.60 -9.87 17.16
CA LEU A 139 26.11 -9.84 15.79
C LEU A 139 26.05 -8.41 15.20
N ASP A 140 26.55 -7.40 15.92
CA ASP A 140 26.43 -5.96 15.63
C ASP A 140 27.03 -5.54 14.28
N ALA A 141 27.82 -6.40 13.62
CA ALA A 141 28.43 -6.12 12.33
C ALA A 141 27.41 -6.04 11.18
N GLU A 142 26.23 -6.65 11.34
CA GLU A 142 25.18 -6.69 10.32
C GLU A 142 23.92 -6.04 10.89
N TYR A 143 23.36 -5.06 10.19
CA TYR A 143 22.03 -4.55 10.52
C TYR A 143 21.00 -5.58 10.08
N PHE A 144 20.25 -6.13 11.03
CA PHE A 144 19.21 -7.10 10.70
C PHE A 144 17.90 -6.40 10.34
N ASP A 145 17.37 -6.73 9.17
CA ASP A 145 15.99 -6.45 8.80
C ASP A 145 15.08 -7.39 9.61
N VAL A 146 14.37 -6.82 10.57
CA VAL A 146 13.41 -7.58 11.40
C VAL A 146 11.97 -7.24 11.06
N THR A 147 11.75 -6.43 10.01
CA THR A 147 10.40 -5.99 9.61
C THR A 147 9.58 -7.15 9.05
N GLU A 148 10.21 -8.11 8.36
CA GLU A 148 9.56 -9.36 7.92
C GLU A 148 8.90 -10.11 9.08
N TYR A 149 9.55 -10.15 10.25
CA TYR A 149 9.03 -10.86 11.42
C TYR A 149 7.95 -10.08 12.18
N GLN A 150 7.84 -8.77 11.94
CA GLN A 150 6.86 -7.91 12.61
C GLN A 150 5.45 -8.11 12.05
N TYR A 151 5.33 -8.35 10.74
CA TYR A 151 4.06 -8.71 10.10
C TYR A 151 3.47 -10.04 10.63
N TYR A 152 4.30 -10.91 11.21
CA TYR A 152 3.89 -12.18 11.83
C TYR A 152 3.86 -12.16 13.36
N SER A 153 3.69 -10.98 13.99
CA SER A 153 3.68 -10.82 15.47
C SER A 153 4.96 -11.35 16.13
N GLY A 154 6.09 -11.25 15.45
CA GLY A 154 7.39 -11.71 15.94
C GLY A 154 7.69 -13.20 15.75
N LYS A 155 6.78 -13.97 15.14
CA LYS A 155 7.03 -15.40 14.87
C LYS A 155 8.23 -15.56 13.92
N GLY A 156 9.18 -16.42 14.32
CA GLY A 156 10.35 -16.75 13.52
C GLY A 156 11.53 -15.77 13.68
N PHE A 157 11.35 -14.65 14.39
CA PHE A 157 12.45 -13.72 14.67
C PHE A 157 13.52 -14.36 15.56
N ASP A 158 13.06 -15.09 16.56
CA ASP A 158 13.87 -15.87 17.49
C ASP A 158 14.62 -17.01 16.78
N ASP A 159 13.99 -17.69 15.83
CA ASP A 159 14.65 -18.67 14.95
C ASP A 159 15.74 -18.04 14.06
N PHE A 160 15.45 -16.88 13.47
CA PHE A 160 16.39 -16.16 12.61
C PHE A 160 17.64 -15.72 13.37
N ILE A 161 17.47 -15.05 14.51
CA ILE A 161 18.59 -14.60 15.33
C ILE A 161 19.35 -15.80 15.90
N TRP A 162 18.66 -16.86 16.35
CA TRP A 162 19.33 -18.07 16.84
C TRP A 162 20.20 -18.73 15.77
N LYS A 163 19.73 -18.81 14.53
CA LYS A 163 20.53 -19.31 13.41
C LYS A 163 21.82 -18.50 13.24
N LYS A 164 21.75 -17.17 13.34
CA LYS A 164 22.94 -16.28 13.29
C LYS A 164 23.90 -16.48 14.46
N VAL A 165 23.36 -16.69 15.65
CA VAL A 165 24.16 -17.03 16.84
C VAL A 165 24.93 -18.33 16.63
N VAL A 166 24.28 -19.37 16.11
CA VAL A 166 24.93 -20.66 15.82
C VAL A 166 25.97 -20.53 14.70
N GLU A 167 25.68 -19.77 13.63
CA GLU A 167 26.61 -19.51 12.53
C GLU A 167 27.91 -18.81 12.99
N LYS A 168 27.83 -17.91 13.98
CA LYS A 168 29.02 -17.26 14.58
C LYS A 168 29.88 -18.21 15.42
N GLY A 169 29.32 -19.35 15.83
CA GLY A 169 29.98 -20.37 16.63
C GLY A 169 29.81 -20.14 18.13
N LEU A 170 29.32 -21.16 18.83
CA LEU A 170 29.20 -21.18 20.28
C LEU A 170 30.44 -21.80 20.93
N THR A 171 30.87 -21.24 22.05
CA THR A 171 32.00 -21.74 22.85
C THR A 171 31.54 -22.66 23.99
N ASN A 172 32.48 -23.28 24.70
CA ASN A 172 32.25 -24.08 25.93
C ASN A 172 31.32 -25.30 25.77
N ASN A 173 31.30 -25.93 24.59
CA ASN A 173 30.39 -27.04 24.26
C ASN A 173 28.91 -26.71 24.49
N ALA A 174 28.53 -25.44 24.38
CA ALA A 174 27.16 -25.03 24.59
C ALA A 174 26.21 -25.75 23.60
N PRO A 175 25.03 -26.23 24.06
CA PRO A 175 24.04 -26.85 23.19
C PRO A 175 23.65 -25.93 22.04
N THR A 176 23.57 -26.45 20.82
CA THR A 176 23.16 -25.68 19.62
C THR A 176 21.66 -25.76 19.35
N GLU A 177 20.94 -26.64 20.05
CA GLU A 177 19.49 -26.75 19.94
C GLU A 177 18.80 -25.56 20.60
N LYS A 178 17.91 -24.90 19.87
CA LYS A 178 17.15 -23.74 20.36
C LYS A 178 16.32 -24.05 21.61
N SER A 179 15.76 -25.26 21.69
CA SER A 179 14.95 -25.73 22.82
C SER A 179 15.68 -25.72 24.17
N ALA A 180 17.01 -25.68 24.17
CA ALA A 180 17.84 -25.63 25.38
C ALA A 180 17.83 -24.26 26.08
N TYR A 181 17.26 -23.22 25.46
CA TYR A 181 17.26 -21.85 25.97
C TYR A 181 15.86 -21.26 26.05
N ASN A 182 15.70 -20.30 26.95
CA ASN A 182 14.46 -19.56 27.14
C ASN A 182 14.42 -18.31 26.25
N PHE A 183 13.53 -18.29 25.26
CA PHE A 183 13.31 -17.17 24.34
C PHE A 183 12.14 -16.26 24.75
N SER A 184 11.48 -16.51 25.89
CA SER A 184 10.28 -15.77 26.32
C SER A 184 10.52 -14.29 26.63
N GLN A 185 11.77 -13.89 26.86
CA GLN A 185 12.14 -12.50 27.14
C GLN A 185 12.52 -11.69 25.89
N LEU A 186 12.43 -12.30 24.71
CA LEU A 186 12.69 -11.59 23.47
C LEU A 186 11.54 -10.66 23.13
N MET A 187 11.82 -9.37 23.20
CA MET A 187 10.88 -8.33 22.81
C MET A 187 11.38 -7.61 21.56
N PHE A 188 10.45 -7.27 20.68
CA PHE A 188 10.69 -6.23 19.69
C PHE A 188 10.88 -4.91 20.43
N PRO A 189 11.96 -4.17 20.16
CA PRO A 189 12.10 -2.86 20.77
C PRO A 189 11.04 -1.90 20.18
N PRO A 190 10.68 -0.83 20.93
CA PRO A 190 9.61 0.08 20.54
C PRO A 190 9.92 0.78 19.19
N GLU A 191 8.87 1.14 18.45
CA GLU A 191 8.92 1.43 17.00
C GLU A 191 9.87 2.58 16.56
N ASN A 192 10.23 2.54 15.26
CA ASN A 192 10.82 3.62 14.45
C ASN A 192 12.18 4.19 14.86
N ARG A 193 13.12 3.36 15.33
CA ARG A 193 14.51 3.78 15.58
C ARG A 193 15.51 2.66 15.26
N MET A 194 16.71 3.05 14.87
CA MET A 194 17.88 2.19 15.00
C MET A 194 18.08 1.90 16.49
N ALA A 195 18.06 0.62 16.88
CA ALA A 195 18.24 0.25 18.26
C ALA A 195 19.28 -0.87 18.39
N LYS A 196 20.13 -0.71 19.39
CA LYS A 196 20.98 -1.79 19.88
C LYS A 196 20.11 -2.66 20.78
N ALA A 197 20.00 -3.93 20.45
CA ALA A 197 19.29 -4.90 21.26
C ALA A 197 20.30 -5.82 21.92
N SER A 198 20.06 -6.12 23.19
CA SER A 198 20.79 -7.12 23.94
C SER A 198 19.79 -8.12 24.48
N TRP A 199 19.95 -9.38 24.11
CA TRP A 199 19.07 -10.46 24.49
C TRP A 199 19.78 -11.45 25.38
N VAL A 200 19.16 -11.79 26.50
CA VAL A 200 19.69 -12.76 27.44
C VAL A 200 18.91 -14.06 27.29
N LEU A 201 19.57 -15.07 26.75
CA LEU A 201 19.02 -16.41 26.56
C LEU A 201 19.48 -17.29 27.71
N GLU A 202 18.60 -17.51 28.69
CA GLU A 202 18.89 -18.34 29.86
C GLU A 202 18.78 -19.82 29.50
N TYR A 203 19.75 -20.62 29.96
CA TYR A 203 19.67 -22.07 29.85
C TYR A 203 18.49 -22.62 30.66
N ASN A 204 17.70 -23.52 30.08
CA ASN A 204 16.46 -24.03 30.70
C ASN A 204 16.51 -25.51 31.12
N GLY A 205 17.67 -26.18 31.01
CA GLY A 205 17.81 -27.61 31.32
C GLY A 205 17.43 -28.56 30.18
N GLY A 206 16.93 -28.06 29.04
CA GLY A 206 16.38 -28.87 27.96
C GLY A 206 17.39 -29.78 27.24
N ALA A 207 18.69 -29.55 27.45
CA ALA A 207 19.78 -30.36 26.89
C ALA A 207 20.55 -31.17 27.95
N ASP A 208 20.09 -31.19 29.20
CA ASP A 208 20.71 -31.96 30.27
C ASP A 208 20.56 -33.46 29.97
N GLN A 209 21.63 -34.22 30.20
CA GLN A 209 21.64 -35.68 30.08
C GLN A 209 22.21 -36.29 31.36
N PRO A 210 21.94 -37.57 31.67
CA PRO A 210 22.53 -38.22 32.84
C PRO A 210 24.06 -38.06 32.91
N GLY A 211 24.55 -37.27 33.88
CA GLY A 211 25.97 -36.99 34.09
C GLY A 211 26.55 -35.79 33.32
N LEU A 212 25.71 -35.07 32.56
CA LEU A 212 26.05 -33.85 31.83
C LEU A 212 25.00 -32.78 32.10
N SER A 213 25.40 -31.69 32.74
CA SER A 213 24.54 -30.56 33.04
C SER A 213 25.15 -29.26 32.54
N TYR A 214 24.30 -28.28 32.22
CA TYR A 214 24.75 -26.94 31.84
C TYR A 214 24.16 -25.88 32.77
N SER A 215 24.83 -24.74 32.84
CA SER A 215 24.39 -23.56 33.59
C SER A 215 24.87 -22.30 32.90
N GLY A 216 24.25 -21.15 33.19
CA GLY A 216 24.64 -19.87 32.61
C GLY A 216 23.68 -19.35 31.54
N LYS A 217 24.14 -18.35 30.77
CA LYS A 217 23.31 -17.60 29.81
C LYS A 217 24.09 -17.11 28.60
N ILE A 218 23.46 -17.09 27.43
CA ILE A 218 24.03 -16.48 26.23
C ILE A 218 23.48 -15.06 26.10
N THR A 219 24.36 -14.06 26.09
CA THR A 219 23.98 -12.66 25.82
C THR A 219 24.24 -12.36 24.36
N VAL A 220 23.20 -12.09 23.58
CA VAL A 220 23.28 -11.79 22.15
C VAL A 220 23.11 -10.29 21.95
N ASN A 221 24.14 -9.63 21.43
CA ASN A 221 24.10 -8.23 21.05
C ASN A 221 23.94 -8.12 19.54
N PHE A 222 22.96 -7.35 19.09
CA PHE A 222 22.75 -7.10 17.67
C PHE A 222 22.14 -5.72 17.43
N ASN A 223 22.37 -5.20 16.23
CA ASN A 223 21.73 -3.97 15.75
C ASN A 223 20.56 -4.34 14.85
N TRP A 224 19.41 -3.70 15.07
CA TRP A 224 18.28 -3.78 14.15
C TRP A 224 17.83 -2.38 13.76
N ILE A 225 17.25 -2.28 12.56
CA ILE A 225 16.75 -1.02 12.02
C ILE A 225 15.32 -1.25 11.56
N ARG A 226 14.36 -0.54 12.16
CA ARG A 226 13.02 -0.34 11.62
C ARG A 226 12.74 1.14 11.56
N TYR A 227 12.37 1.61 10.38
CA TYR A 227 11.71 2.88 10.20
C TYR A 227 10.50 2.66 9.30
N GLN A 228 9.35 3.19 9.71
CA GLN A 228 8.10 3.24 8.96
C GLN A 228 7.56 4.65 9.10
N ASP A 229 7.39 5.33 7.98
CA ASP A 229 6.75 6.64 7.95
C ASP A 229 5.62 6.65 6.93
N ASN A 230 4.73 7.65 7.02
CA ASN A 230 3.63 7.89 6.11
C ASN A 230 3.87 9.21 5.36
N MET A 231 4.54 9.13 4.21
CA MET A 231 4.90 10.30 3.42
C MET A 231 3.84 10.68 2.39
N ALA A 232 3.78 11.98 2.09
CA ALA A 232 3.03 12.51 0.95
C ALA A 232 4.02 12.90 -0.16
N VAL A 233 3.74 12.45 -1.37
CA VAL A 233 4.53 12.76 -2.58
C VAL A 233 3.61 13.49 -3.55
N GLU A 234 3.91 14.75 -3.85
CA GLU A 234 3.13 15.55 -4.81
C GLU A 234 3.76 15.46 -6.21
N LEU A 235 2.95 15.05 -7.18
CA LEU A 235 3.34 15.02 -8.59
C LEU A 235 2.62 16.13 -9.38
N PRO A 236 3.35 16.91 -10.19
CA PRO A 236 2.72 17.82 -11.14
C PRO A 236 1.85 17.07 -12.15
N ALA A 237 0.92 17.80 -12.78
CA ALA A 237 0.03 17.30 -13.81
C ALA A 237 0.78 17.07 -15.14
N VAL A 238 1.72 16.15 -15.16
CA VAL A 238 2.43 15.67 -16.36
C VAL A 238 2.59 14.16 -16.28
N ASN A 239 2.89 13.49 -17.39
CA ASN A 239 3.21 12.07 -17.37
C ASN A 239 4.66 11.87 -16.93
N PHE A 240 4.86 11.03 -15.92
CA PHE A 240 6.19 10.69 -15.42
C PHE A 240 6.78 9.51 -16.18
N THR A 241 8.08 9.56 -16.47
CA THR A 241 8.80 8.33 -16.83
C THR A 241 8.93 7.46 -15.57
N PRO A 242 9.01 6.13 -15.70
CA PRO A 242 9.16 5.25 -14.53
C PRO A 242 10.34 5.64 -13.64
N ASP A 243 11.47 6.07 -14.21
CA ASP A 243 12.63 6.46 -13.42
C ASP A 243 12.48 7.83 -12.76
N LEU A 244 11.78 8.77 -13.39
CA LEU A 244 11.47 10.06 -12.76
C LEU A 244 10.51 9.87 -11.57
N LEU A 245 9.50 9.01 -11.70
CA LEU A 245 8.61 8.67 -10.58
C LEU A 245 9.39 8.11 -9.38
N LYS A 246 10.27 7.14 -9.64
CA LYS A 246 11.13 6.54 -8.59
C LYS A 246 12.00 7.60 -7.93
N GLN A 247 12.60 8.49 -8.73
CA GLN A 247 13.44 9.56 -8.21
C GLN A 247 12.63 10.53 -7.35
N THR A 248 11.46 11.00 -7.80
CA THR A 248 10.60 11.91 -7.01
C THR A 248 10.15 11.29 -5.69
N VAL A 249 9.77 10.00 -5.72
CA VAL A 249 9.46 9.25 -4.50
C VAL A 249 10.68 9.21 -3.59
N TRP A 250 11.87 8.90 -4.13
CA TRP A 250 13.10 8.85 -3.33
C TRP A 250 13.53 10.21 -2.78
N ASP A 251 13.40 11.29 -3.54
CA ASP A 251 13.69 12.64 -3.08
C ASP A 251 12.80 12.99 -1.88
N SER A 252 11.52 12.58 -1.93
CA SER A 252 10.59 12.70 -0.82
C SER A 252 11.05 11.88 0.39
N VAL A 253 11.47 10.61 0.18
CA VAL A 253 12.10 9.77 1.21
C VAL A 253 13.25 10.48 1.88
N GLN A 254 14.18 11.03 1.11
CA GLN A 254 15.33 11.71 1.67
C GLN A 254 14.93 12.92 2.50
N SER A 255 14.02 13.75 1.97
CA SER A 255 13.58 14.97 2.64
C SER A 255 12.96 14.68 4.01
N THR A 256 12.15 13.63 4.10
CA THR A 256 11.49 13.21 5.34
C THR A 256 12.47 12.61 6.36
N MET A 257 13.57 12.03 5.88
CA MET A 257 14.57 11.39 6.72
C MET A 257 15.66 12.36 7.21
N VAL A 258 15.70 13.60 6.70
CA VAL A 258 16.64 14.61 7.18
C VAL A 258 16.40 14.87 8.67
N GLY A 259 17.40 14.57 9.50
CA GLY A 259 17.35 14.79 10.95
C GLY A 259 16.90 13.59 11.79
N VAL A 260 16.60 12.44 11.17
CA VAL A 260 16.38 11.19 11.92
C VAL A 260 17.74 10.65 12.38
N GLU A 261 18.02 10.75 13.69
CA GLU A 261 19.32 10.40 14.26
C GLU A 261 19.75 8.95 13.91
N ASN A 262 21.00 8.82 13.44
CA ASN A 262 21.70 7.56 13.15
C ASN A 262 21.26 6.75 11.91
N PHE A 263 20.38 7.27 11.06
CA PHE A 263 20.10 6.66 9.75
C PHE A 263 21.12 7.11 8.70
N LYS A 264 21.71 6.16 7.98
CA LYS A 264 22.58 6.41 6.83
C LYS A 264 21.82 6.11 5.56
N ILE A 265 21.42 7.15 4.85
CA ILE A 265 20.60 7.05 3.65
C ILE A 265 21.38 7.60 2.47
N SER A 266 21.35 6.87 1.36
CA SER A 266 22.01 7.30 0.13
C SER A 266 21.17 8.31 -0.64
N GLU A 267 21.85 9.23 -1.33
CA GLU A 267 21.25 10.18 -2.28
C GLU A 267 20.58 9.51 -3.49
N GLN A 268 21.01 8.30 -3.80
CA GLN A 268 20.53 7.55 -4.95
C GLN A 268 19.76 6.31 -4.48
N TYR A 269 18.54 6.15 -4.99
CA TYR A 269 17.74 4.97 -4.71
C TYR A 269 18.36 3.69 -5.30
N GLN A 270 19.22 3.81 -6.30
CA GLN A 270 19.92 2.68 -6.95
C GLN A 270 20.92 1.98 -6.03
N ASN A 271 21.30 2.61 -4.92
CA ASN A 271 22.07 1.98 -3.85
C ASN A 271 21.20 1.07 -2.96
N TYR A 272 19.91 0.95 -3.28
CA TYR A 272 18.96 0.06 -2.65
C TYR A 272 18.37 -0.92 -3.68
N GLU A 273 18.00 -2.10 -3.18
CA GLU A 273 17.07 -3.00 -3.83
C GLU A 273 15.66 -2.67 -3.33
N ILE A 274 14.81 -2.21 -4.25
CA ILE A 274 13.43 -1.78 -3.99
C ILE A 274 12.52 -2.43 -5.04
N SER A 275 11.43 -3.06 -4.59
CA SER A 275 10.36 -3.55 -5.46
C SER A 275 9.46 -2.40 -5.92
N TRP A 276 9.91 -1.68 -6.94
CA TRP A 276 9.19 -0.51 -7.49
C TRP A 276 7.86 -0.83 -8.18
N GLU A 277 7.56 -2.11 -8.39
CA GLU A 277 6.28 -2.57 -8.96
C GLU A 277 5.04 -2.20 -8.12
N GLU A 278 5.24 -1.95 -6.82
CA GLU A 278 4.21 -1.47 -5.89
C GLU A 278 4.03 0.06 -5.92
N VAL A 279 4.94 0.78 -6.59
CA VAL A 279 4.89 2.24 -6.76
C VAL A 279 4.32 2.55 -8.13
N LYS A 280 3.08 3.04 -8.14
CA LYS A 280 2.37 3.40 -9.37
C LYS A 280 2.15 4.91 -9.41
N GLU A 281 2.22 5.46 -10.60
CA GLU A 281 1.73 6.81 -10.84
C GLU A 281 0.19 6.78 -10.71
N PRO A 282 -0.43 7.66 -9.91
CA PRO A 282 -1.87 7.78 -9.89
C PRO A 282 -2.39 8.51 -11.15
N ASP A 283 -3.68 8.38 -11.42
CA ASP A 283 -4.34 9.19 -12.45
C ASP A 283 -4.32 10.69 -12.08
N PHE A 284 -4.48 11.58 -13.06
CA PHE A 284 -4.54 13.03 -12.83
C PHE A 284 -5.66 13.40 -11.85
N GLY A 285 -5.36 14.26 -10.87
CA GLY A 285 -6.29 14.63 -9.80
C GLY A 285 -6.59 13.49 -8.82
N GLY A 286 -5.87 12.37 -8.92
CA GLY A 286 -6.03 11.19 -8.10
C GLY A 286 -4.86 10.96 -7.14
N SER A 287 -5.01 9.91 -6.34
CA SER A 287 -4.04 9.50 -5.33
C SER A 287 -3.85 7.98 -5.34
N THR A 288 -2.64 7.50 -5.05
CA THR A 288 -2.40 6.06 -4.81
C THR A 288 -1.43 5.85 -3.65
N SER A 289 -1.62 4.79 -2.89
CA SER A 289 -0.73 4.43 -1.78
C SER A 289 0.43 3.55 -2.26
N PHE A 290 1.58 3.65 -1.60
CA PHE A 290 2.71 2.73 -1.79
C PHE A 290 3.27 2.25 -0.45
N ASP A 291 3.93 1.10 -0.46
CA ASP A 291 4.56 0.47 0.71
C ASP A 291 5.88 -0.22 0.33
N ILE A 292 6.95 0.57 0.15
CA ILE A 292 8.22 0.05 -0.34
C ILE A 292 9.16 -0.41 0.78
N LEU A 293 9.91 -1.49 0.52
CA LEU A 293 11.07 -1.90 1.30
C LEU A 293 12.35 -1.56 0.53
N ALA A 294 13.22 -0.74 1.13
CA ALA A 294 14.51 -0.39 0.57
C ALA A 294 15.62 -1.15 1.31
N LYS A 295 16.16 -2.19 0.67
CA LYS A 295 17.27 -2.99 1.18
C LYS A 295 18.59 -2.44 0.66
N PRO A 296 19.52 -2.00 1.53
CA PRO A 296 20.77 -1.39 1.08
C PRO A 296 21.65 -2.42 0.36
N ARG A 297 22.29 -2.02 -0.74
CA ARG A 297 23.31 -2.81 -1.45
C ARG A 297 24.71 -2.63 -0.85
N GLN A 298 24.87 -1.66 0.05
CA GLN A 298 26.14 -1.32 0.73
C GLN A 298 25.97 -1.50 2.25
N GLU A 299 26.98 -2.08 2.91
CA GLU A 299 26.94 -2.45 4.33
C GLU A 299 26.75 -1.26 5.30
N ASN A 300 27.02 -0.04 4.84
CA ASN A 300 26.97 1.17 5.67
C ASN A 300 25.65 1.94 5.58
N LEU A 301 24.67 1.49 4.78
CA LEU A 301 23.37 2.14 4.63
C LEU A 301 22.29 1.44 5.47
N SER A 302 21.25 2.18 5.85
CA SER A 302 20.16 1.71 6.72
C SER A 302 19.01 1.08 5.93
N PHE A 303 18.37 0.02 6.45
CA PHE A 303 17.11 -0.51 5.93
C PHE A 303 15.95 0.46 6.20
N LEU A 304 15.04 0.59 5.24
CA LEU A 304 13.88 1.50 5.33
C LEU A 304 12.61 0.79 4.84
N ARG A 305 11.54 0.81 5.63
CA ARG A 305 10.18 0.48 5.17
C ARG A 305 9.42 1.79 5.06
N ILE A 306 8.82 2.08 3.91
CA ILE A 306 8.31 3.42 3.65
C ILE A 306 6.90 3.27 3.12
N LYS A 307 5.95 3.86 3.83
CA LYS A 307 4.56 3.93 3.41
C LYS A 307 4.26 5.36 3.01
N GLY A 308 3.34 5.54 2.10
CA GLY A 308 2.94 6.87 1.72
C GLY A 308 1.82 6.88 0.72
N ILE A 309 1.45 8.10 0.35
CA ILE A 309 0.48 8.41 -0.68
C ILE A 309 1.19 9.29 -1.71
N ILE A 310 0.96 8.97 -2.98
CA ILE A 310 1.36 9.80 -4.11
C ILE A 310 0.09 10.48 -4.60
N ASP A 311 0.08 11.79 -4.59
CA ASP A 311 -0.99 12.63 -5.11
C ASP A 311 -0.53 13.25 -6.42
N LYS A 312 -1.38 13.24 -7.45
CA LYS A 312 -1.08 13.88 -8.74
C LYS A 312 -2.04 15.01 -8.99
N HIS A 313 -1.49 16.19 -9.29
CA HIS A 313 -2.28 17.37 -9.59
C HIS A 313 -3.22 17.13 -10.79
N ALA A 314 -4.39 17.75 -10.75
CA ALA A 314 -5.29 17.83 -11.89
C ALA A 314 -4.70 18.74 -12.98
N ILE A 315 -5.12 18.54 -14.23
CA ILE A 315 -4.78 19.39 -15.37
C ILE A 315 -5.57 20.69 -15.25
N GLU A 316 -4.88 21.78 -14.97
CA GLU A 316 -5.47 23.11 -14.89
C GLU A 316 -5.82 23.64 -16.29
N MET A 317 -7.06 24.09 -16.48
CA MET A 317 -7.47 24.81 -17.68
C MET A 317 -6.79 26.18 -17.75
N PRO A 318 -6.48 26.70 -18.96
CA PRO A 318 -5.93 28.04 -19.11
C PRO A 318 -6.80 29.11 -18.43
N ALA A 319 -6.18 29.93 -17.58
CA ALA A 319 -6.91 30.95 -16.82
C ALA A 319 -7.44 32.10 -17.70
N THR A 320 -6.84 32.29 -18.87
CA THR A 320 -7.16 33.31 -19.88
C THR A 320 -8.11 32.76 -20.96
N PHE A 321 -8.78 33.67 -21.68
CA PHE A 321 -9.56 33.28 -22.86
C PHE A 321 -8.64 32.82 -23.99
N LEU A 322 -8.96 31.67 -24.59
CA LEU A 322 -8.31 31.16 -25.80
C LEU A 322 -8.92 31.78 -27.05
N GLY A 323 -8.11 32.09 -28.06
CA GLY A 323 -8.57 32.61 -29.36
C GLY A 323 -8.09 34.04 -29.66
N PRO A 324 -8.76 34.77 -30.57
CA PRO A 324 -10.12 34.54 -31.06
C PRO A 324 -10.23 33.42 -32.10
N LEU A 325 -11.29 32.60 -32.00
CA LEU A 325 -11.69 31.63 -33.03
C LEU A 325 -12.67 32.28 -34.01
N GLU A 326 -12.31 32.37 -35.30
CA GLU A 326 -13.21 32.93 -36.32
C GLU A 326 -14.18 31.87 -36.85
N ILE A 327 -15.48 32.09 -36.69
CA ILE A 327 -16.54 31.22 -37.18
C ILE A 327 -17.42 31.98 -38.16
N LYS A 328 -17.50 31.46 -39.37
CA LYS A 328 -18.31 32.00 -40.47
C LYS A 328 -19.74 31.46 -40.33
N VAL A 329 -20.72 32.36 -40.34
CA VAL A 329 -22.13 32.02 -40.15
C VAL A 329 -23.00 32.67 -41.23
N VAL A 330 -24.13 32.03 -41.57
CA VAL A 330 -25.20 32.61 -42.40
C VAL A 330 -26.53 32.58 -41.67
N ARG A 331 -27.55 33.32 -42.12
CA ARG A 331 -28.86 33.35 -41.43
C ARG A 331 -29.47 31.96 -41.22
N ALA A 332 -29.30 31.05 -42.18
CA ALA A 332 -29.78 29.66 -42.08
C ALA A 332 -29.10 28.84 -40.95
N ASP A 333 -27.84 29.16 -40.58
CA ASP A 333 -27.16 28.45 -39.49
C ASP A 333 -27.76 28.81 -38.11
N GLN A 334 -28.55 29.89 -38.01
CA GLN A 334 -29.21 30.28 -36.75
C GLN A 334 -30.24 29.25 -36.27
N GLU A 335 -30.78 28.45 -37.19
CA GLU A 335 -31.66 27.32 -36.90
C GLU A 335 -30.90 26.02 -36.58
N ASN A 336 -29.59 25.96 -36.89
CA ASN A 336 -28.74 24.78 -36.69
C ASN A 336 -27.49 25.13 -35.85
N ILE A 337 -27.73 25.55 -34.61
CA ILE A 337 -26.68 26.04 -33.71
C ILE A 337 -25.75 24.95 -33.22
N ASP A 338 -26.20 23.72 -33.11
CA ASP A 338 -25.37 22.61 -32.64
C ASP A 338 -24.16 22.42 -33.56
N LYS A 339 -24.34 22.57 -34.88
CA LYS A 339 -23.24 22.59 -35.87
C LYS A 339 -22.21 23.70 -35.57
N ILE A 340 -22.65 24.88 -35.14
CA ILE A 340 -21.77 26.00 -34.79
C ILE A 340 -21.01 25.71 -33.49
N ILE A 341 -21.70 25.15 -32.49
CA ILE A 341 -21.08 24.74 -31.22
C ILE A 341 -20.00 23.67 -31.46
N ASP A 342 -20.27 22.69 -32.31
CA ASP A 342 -19.30 21.64 -32.67
C ASP A 342 -18.04 22.22 -33.34
N GLN A 343 -18.22 23.21 -34.23
CA GLN A 343 -17.09 23.92 -34.85
C GLN A 343 -16.27 24.70 -33.82
N ILE A 344 -16.95 25.40 -32.90
CA ILE A 344 -16.30 26.15 -31.83
C ILE A 344 -15.49 25.21 -30.95
N TRP A 345 -16.09 24.08 -30.55
CA TRP A 345 -15.41 23.10 -29.71
C TRP A 345 -14.18 22.50 -30.40
N THR A 346 -14.32 22.10 -31.67
CA THR A 346 -13.20 21.55 -32.45
C THR A 346 -12.03 22.54 -32.52
N GLY A 347 -12.34 23.81 -32.80
CA GLY A 347 -11.32 24.87 -32.82
C GLY A 347 -10.70 25.15 -31.44
N ALA A 348 -11.49 25.11 -30.37
CA ALA A 348 -10.99 25.28 -29.00
C ALA A 348 -10.05 24.15 -28.60
N VAL A 349 -10.35 22.90 -28.97
CA VAL A 349 -9.46 21.75 -28.75
C VAL A 349 -8.14 21.94 -29.50
N ASP A 350 -8.17 22.45 -30.72
CA ASP A 350 -6.95 22.76 -31.47
C ASP A 350 -6.12 23.88 -30.83
N LEU A 351 -6.76 24.89 -30.23
CA LEU A 351 -6.06 25.92 -29.44
C LEU A 351 -5.45 25.35 -28.16
N LEU A 352 -6.17 24.47 -27.46
CA LEU A 352 -5.69 23.79 -26.25
C LEU A 352 -4.46 22.91 -26.53
N LYS A 353 -4.33 22.35 -27.75
CA LYS A 353 -3.11 21.63 -28.16
C LYS A 353 -1.87 22.54 -28.13
N ASN A 354 -2.02 23.82 -28.47
CA ASN A 354 -0.91 24.77 -28.46
C ASN A 354 -0.46 25.15 -27.03
N GLU A 355 -1.32 24.93 -26.03
CA GLU A 355 -0.99 25.11 -24.61
C GLU A 355 -0.23 23.90 -24.01
N ASN A 356 0.13 22.90 -24.83
CA ASN A 356 0.86 21.70 -24.41
C ASN A 356 0.24 20.96 -23.20
N LEU A 357 -1.10 20.94 -23.12
CA LEU A 357 -1.77 20.17 -22.08
C LEU A 357 -1.42 18.67 -22.21
N PRO A 358 -1.15 17.97 -21.09
CA PRO A 358 -0.81 16.54 -21.12
C PRO A 358 -1.91 15.67 -21.73
N LEU A 359 -3.15 16.13 -21.60
CA LEU A 359 -4.35 15.49 -22.15
C LEU A 359 -5.37 16.58 -22.49
N LEU A 360 -6.10 16.38 -23.59
CA LEU A 360 -7.18 17.27 -23.99
C LEU A 360 -8.49 16.84 -23.33
N PRO A 361 -9.32 17.79 -22.86
CA PRO A 361 -10.61 17.47 -22.28
C PRO A 361 -11.63 17.05 -23.34
N ASP A 362 -12.60 16.22 -22.94
CA ASP A 362 -13.76 15.88 -23.76
C ASP A 362 -14.85 16.97 -23.64
N PHE A 363 -15.65 17.19 -24.67
CA PHE A 363 -16.73 18.19 -24.64
C PHE A 363 -17.70 17.97 -23.46
N SER A 364 -17.98 16.71 -23.15
CA SER A 364 -18.97 16.30 -22.16
C SER A 364 -18.63 16.73 -20.72
N ILE A 365 -17.36 17.03 -20.42
CA ILE A 365 -16.92 17.47 -19.09
C ILE A 365 -17.32 18.92 -18.80
N PHE A 366 -17.65 19.69 -19.84
CA PHE A 366 -18.09 21.06 -19.71
C PHE A 366 -19.62 21.18 -19.82
N ASP A 367 -20.18 22.09 -19.04
CA ASP A 367 -21.54 22.60 -19.23
C ASP A 367 -21.49 23.81 -20.16
N THR A 368 -22.05 23.63 -21.35
CA THR A 368 -22.11 24.62 -22.42
C THR A 368 -23.56 25.02 -22.74
N THR A 369 -24.51 24.74 -21.83
CA THR A 369 -25.95 24.95 -22.07
C THR A 369 -26.29 26.41 -22.42
N ASN A 370 -25.51 27.36 -21.92
CA ASN A 370 -25.66 28.78 -22.21
C ASN A 370 -25.12 29.20 -23.59
N TRP A 371 -24.25 28.41 -24.25
CA TRP A 371 -23.60 28.81 -25.50
C TRP A 371 -24.63 29.10 -26.59
N SER A 372 -25.65 28.24 -26.75
CA SER A 372 -26.66 28.41 -27.80
C SER A 372 -27.42 29.72 -27.67
N MET A 373 -27.74 30.13 -26.44
CA MET A 373 -28.43 31.39 -26.16
C MET A 373 -27.51 32.58 -26.44
N ILE A 374 -26.27 32.55 -25.93
CA ILE A 374 -25.28 33.62 -26.13
C ILE A 374 -25.00 33.83 -27.63
N ILE A 375 -24.82 32.75 -28.39
CA ILE A 375 -24.61 32.78 -29.84
C ILE A 375 -25.81 33.44 -30.55
N LYS A 376 -27.05 33.07 -30.19
CA LYS A 376 -28.27 33.66 -30.77
C LYS A 376 -28.41 35.15 -30.48
N GLU A 377 -28.17 35.56 -29.24
CA GLU A 377 -28.31 36.95 -28.81
C GLU A 377 -27.26 37.85 -29.44
N ASN A 378 -26.09 37.31 -29.73
CA ASN A 378 -24.98 38.03 -30.35
C ASN A 378 -24.82 37.69 -31.84
N TRP A 379 -25.87 37.17 -32.47
CA TRP A 379 -25.81 36.82 -33.88
C TRP A 379 -25.46 38.07 -34.71
N PRO A 380 -24.36 38.05 -35.47
CA PRO A 380 -23.94 39.22 -36.23
C PRO A 380 -25.01 39.61 -37.27
N GLN A 381 -25.28 40.92 -37.35
CA GLN A 381 -26.03 41.45 -38.48
C GLN A 381 -25.30 41.13 -39.78
N LEU A 382 -26.04 41.08 -40.89
CA LEU A 382 -25.50 40.79 -42.21
C LEU A 382 -24.28 41.69 -42.53
N GLY A 383 -23.16 41.08 -42.94
CA GLY A 383 -21.91 41.77 -43.27
C GLY A 383 -21.12 42.32 -42.08
N LEU A 384 -21.58 42.08 -40.84
CA LEU A 384 -20.86 42.46 -39.62
C LEU A 384 -20.24 41.22 -38.95
N SER A 385 -19.37 41.49 -37.98
CA SER A 385 -18.83 40.49 -37.07
C SER A 385 -19.08 40.89 -35.63
N ASN A 386 -19.32 39.91 -34.77
CA ASN A 386 -19.45 40.09 -33.32
C ASN A 386 -18.46 39.17 -32.59
N ASP A 387 -17.70 39.75 -31.67
CA ASP A 387 -16.87 38.98 -30.74
C ASP A 387 -17.70 38.59 -29.51
N ILE A 388 -17.64 37.32 -29.15
CA ILE A 388 -18.35 36.75 -28.02
C ILE A 388 -17.39 35.95 -27.15
N ASN A 389 -17.62 35.99 -25.85
CA ASN A 389 -16.89 35.18 -24.89
C ASN A 389 -17.79 34.04 -24.43
N LEU A 390 -17.33 32.82 -24.64
CA LEU A 390 -17.99 31.60 -24.23
C LEU A 390 -17.23 30.99 -23.06
N ILE A 391 -17.98 30.49 -22.08
CA ILE A 391 -17.44 29.81 -20.91
C ILE A 391 -18.07 28.43 -20.85
N GLY A 392 -17.26 27.39 -20.98
CA GLY A 392 -17.65 26.03 -20.66
C GLY A 392 -17.36 25.79 -19.17
N ILE A 393 -18.39 25.64 -18.36
CA ILE A 393 -18.24 25.45 -16.91
C ILE A 393 -17.81 24.01 -16.66
N ASN A 394 -16.69 23.79 -15.96
CA ASN A 394 -16.27 22.43 -15.65
C ASN A 394 -17.28 21.79 -14.69
N LYS A 395 -17.85 20.65 -15.09
CA LYS A 395 -18.87 19.94 -14.29
C LYS A 395 -18.28 19.28 -13.04
N HIS A 396 -16.95 19.25 -12.90
CA HIS A 396 -16.23 18.54 -11.84
C HIS A 396 -16.63 17.06 -11.74
N ASN A 397 -17.08 16.47 -12.84
CA ASN A 397 -17.43 15.05 -12.93
C ASN A 397 -16.20 14.18 -13.27
N ASP A 398 -15.15 14.81 -13.79
CA ASP A 398 -13.89 14.18 -14.14
C ASP A 398 -12.76 14.82 -13.31
N PRO A 399 -12.12 14.09 -12.38
CA PRO A 399 -11.10 14.64 -11.49
C PRO A 399 -9.82 15.05 -12.24
N ARG A 400 -9.66 14.66 -13.51
CA ARG A 400 -8.47 14.96 -14.30
C ARG A 400 -8.32 16.44 -14.61
N PHE A 401 -9.39 17.24 -14.59
CA PHE A 401 -9.38 18.63 -15.04
C PHE A 401 -9.91 19.58 -13.98
N ASN A 402 -9.27 20.75 -13.84
CA ASN A 402 -9.69 21.80 -12.93
C ASN A 402 -9.84 23.15 -13.66
N GLY A 403 -10.78 23.98 -13.20
CA GLY A 403 -11.10 25.27 -13.80
C GLY A 403 -12.00 25.21 -15.05
N ASP A 404 -12.59 26.36 -15.39
CA ASP A 404 -13.48 26.54 -16.54
C ASP A 404 -12.71 26.76 -17.84
N LEU A 405 -13.29 26.34 -18.96
CA LEU A 405 -12.75 26.65 -20.29
C LEU A 405 -13.32 27.98 -20.79
N LYS A 406 -12.45 28.93 -21.09
CA LYS A 406 -12.81 30.27 -21.58
C LYS A 406 -12.35 30.45 -23.02
N ILE A 407 -13.29 30.72 -23.93
CA ILE A 407 -13.01 30.83 -25.37
C ILE A 407 -13.56 32.16 -25.89
N THR A 408 -12.76 32.90 -26.63
CA THR A 408 -13.22 34.04 -27.43
C THR A 408 -13.52 33.55 -28.84
N VAL A 409 -14.74 33.81 -29.31
CA VAL A 409 -15.20 33.46 -30.66
C VAL A 409 -15.59 34.73 -31.38
N LYS A 410 -15.18 34.86 -32.64
CA LYS A 410 -15.60 35.92 -33.55
C LYS A 410 -16.55 35.34 -34.58
N LEU A 411 -17.83 35.64 -34.44
CA LEU A 411 -18.85 35.26 -35.42
C LEU A 411 -18.81 36.26 -36.58
N ILE A 412 -18.67 35.77 -37.81
CA ILE A 412 -18.59 36.59 -39.03
C ILE A 412 -19.75 36.21 -39.94
N ASN A 413 -20.67 37.15 -40.20
CA ASN A 413 -21.76 36.93 -41.15
C ASN A 413 -21.27 37.20 -42.57
N GLU A 414 -20.89 36.16 -43.30
CA GLU A 414 -20.17 36.28 -44.59
C GLU A 414 -21.05 36.53 -45.83
N GLY A 415 -22.38 36.43 -45.75
CA GLY A 415 -23.22 36.37 -46.94
C GLY A 415 -24.02 37.64 -47.17
N PHE A 416 -23.65 38.48 -48.13
CA PHE A 416 -24.53 39.57 -48.58
C PHE A 416 -24.38 39.97 -50.03
N TYR A 417 -25.54 40.22 -50.66
CA TYR A 417 -25.68 40.98 -51.90
C TYR A 417 -26.80 42.03 -51.73
N GLN A 418 -26.41 43.31 -51.57
CA GLN A 418 -27.30 44.49 -51.44
C GLN A 418 -26.79 45.65 -52.29
N PRO A 419 -26.93 45.55 -53.61
CA PRO A 419 -26.92 46.74 -54.39
C PRO A 419 -28.20 47.53 -54.15
N LYS A 420 -28.05 48.84 -54.24
CA LYS A 420 -29.15 49.72 -54.57
C LYS A 420 -29.18 49.83 -56.09
N ILE A 421 -30.17 49.23 -56.74
CA ILE A 421 -30.29 49.21 -58.19
C ILE A 421 -31.34 50.24 -58.59
N THR A 422 -30.94 51.18 -59.44
CA THR A 422 -31.87 52.09 -60.09
C THR A 422 -32.12 51.60 -61.51
N LEU A 423 -33.38 51.33 -61.84
CA LEU A 423 -33.80 51.00 -63.20
C LEU A 423 -34.17 52.27 -63.98
N ASP A 424 -33.89 52.23 -65.28
CA ASP A 424 -34.44 53.18 -66.23
C ASP A 424 -35.98 53.06 -66.31
N LEU A 425 -36.61 54.02 -67.01
CA LEU A 425 -38.06 54.05 -67.18
C LEU A 425 -38.60 52.73 -67.76
N VAL A 426 -39.45 52.05 -66.98
CA VAL A 426 -40.16 50.85 -67.42
C VAL A 426 -41.48 51.26 -68.06
N SER A 427 -41.63 50.96 -69.35
CA SER A 427 -42.86 51.23 -70.11
C SER A 427 -43.76 50.00 -70.08
N ILE A 428 -44.92 50.11 -69.44
CA ILE A 428 -45.88 49.00 -69.28
C ILE A 428 -47.10 49.29 -70.16
N SER A 429 -47.52 48.33 -70.99
CA SER A 429 -48.74 48.52 -71.79
C SER A 429 -49.99 48.54 -70.90
N GLN A 430 -51.05 49.23 -71.34
CA GLN A 430 -52.31 49.24 -70.60
C GLN A 430 -52.87 47.83 -70.35
N ALA A 431 -52.68 46.89 -71.28
CA ALA A 431 -53.07 45.49 -71.12
C ALA A 431 -52.26 44.78 -70.03
N ASP A 432 -50.94 44.98 -70.01
CA ASP A 432 -50.02 44.29 -69.10
C ASP A 432 -50.09 44.82 -67.68
N SER A 433 -50.45 46.09 -67.51
CA SER A 433 -50.64 46.74 -66.22
C SER A 433 -51.75 46.14 -65.35
N GLN A 434 -52.50 45.16 -65.85
CA GLN A 434 -53.50 44.40 -65.09
C GLN A 434 -52.98 43.04 -64.58
N ASN A 435 -51.80 42.61 -65.01
CA ASN A 435 -51.18 41.34 -64.64
C ASN A 435 -49.91 41.58 -63.81
N GLN A 436 -50.03 41.40 -62.49
CA GLN A 436 -48.92 41.57 -61.53
C GLN A 436 -47.69 40.74 -61.89
N GLU A 437 -47.88 39.46 -62.27
CA GLU A 437 -46.75 38.57 -62.58
C GLU A 437 -46.00 39.05 -63.82
N LYS A 438 -46.73 39.50 -64.84
CA LYS A 438 -46.10 40.03 -66.06
C LYS A 438 -45.29 41.29 -65.78
N VAL A 439 -45.81 42.21 -64.96
CA VAL A 439 -45.07 43.41 -64.54
C VAL A 439 -43.82 43.05 -63.73
N LEU A 440 -43.94 42.09 -62.82
CA LEU A 440 -42.80 41.61 -62.04
C LEU A 440 -41.76 40.91 -62.92
N ASP A 441 -42.17 40.13 -63.92
CA ASP A 441 -41.25 39.51 -64.89
C ASP A 441 -40.50 40.56 -65.72
N ASP A 442 -41.19 41.60 -66.19
CA ASP A 442 -40.57 42.69 -66.96
C ASP A 442 -39.55 43.46 -66.11
N ILE A 443 -39.90 43.79 -64.86
CA ILE A 443 -39.00 44.46 -63.92
C ILE A 443 -37.81 43.55 -63.56
N TRP A 444 -38.07 42.26 -63.32
CA TRP A 444 -37.07 41.26 -62.95
C TRP A 444 -36.03 41.05 -64.06
N ASN A 445 -36.48 40.92 -65.30
CA ASN A 445 -35.59 40.73 -66.46
C ASN A 445 -34.61 41.90 -66.63
N ILE A 446 -35.03 43.13 -66.37
CA ILE A 446 -34.16 44.32 -66.41
C ILE A 446 -33.21 44.31 -65.20
N LEU A 447 -33.73 43.95 -64.02
CA LEU A 447 -32.96 43.91 -62.78
C LEU A 447 -31.78 42.94 -62.84
N ILE A 448 -32.00 41.70 -63.27
CA ILE A 448 -30.94 40.66 -63.31
C ILE A 448 -29.89 40.91 -64.39
N GLN A 449 -30.20 41.77 -65.37
CA GLN A 449 -29.26 42.21 -66.41
C GLN A 449 -28.49 43.47 -66.02
N ASN A 450 -28.82 44.08 -64.88
CA ASN A 450 -28.09 45.24 -64.38
C ASN A 450 -26.65 44.84 -64.04
N ASN A 451 -25.69 45.70 -64.36
CA ASN A 451 -24.27 45.45 -64.10
C ASN A 451 -23.90 45.40 -62.60
N LEU A 452 -24.79 45.88 -61.73
CA LEU A 452 -24.65 45.72 -60.29
C LEU A 452 -25.18 44.37 -59.79
N TRP A 453 -25.67 43.49 -60.70
CA TRP A 453 -26.10 42.14 -60.37
C TRP A 453 -24.95 41.14 -60.26
N ASP A 454 -24.81 40.48 -59.10
CA ASP A 454 -23.72 39.53 -58.80
C ASP A 454 -24.02 38.17 -59.44
N ASP A 455 -23.08 37.69 -60.27
CA ASP A 455 -23.17 36.39 -60.96
C ASP A 455 -23.27 35.19 -60.00
N ASN A 456 -22.91 35.35 -58.73
CA ASN A 456 -23.03 34.30 -57.71
C ASN A 456 -24.40 34.26 -57.02
N VAL A 457 -25.36 35.08 -57.46
CA VAL A 457 -26.71 35.19 -56.90
C VAL A 457 -27.73 34.68 -57.92
N SER A 458 -28.64 33.82 -57.49
CA SER A 458 -29.58 33.14 -58.40
C SER A 458 -30.44 34.12 -59.20
N THR A 459 -30.61 33.89 -60.50
CA THR A 459 -31.46 34.71 -61.38
C THR A 459 -32.92 34.24 -61.45
N ASP A 460 -33.27 33.17 -60.71
CA ASP A 460 -34.61 32.60 -60.69
C ASP A 460 -35.52 33.39 -59.74
N ARG A 461 -36.47 34.14 -60.32
CA ARG A 461 -37.40 35.03 -59.60
C ARG A 461 -38.18 34.32 -58.50
N SER A 462 -38.49 33.02 -58.67
CA SER A 462 -39.34 32.28 -57.73
C SER A 462 -38.73 32.13 -56.33
N LYS A 463 -37.42 32.35 -56.21
CA LYS A 463 -36.64 32.28 -54.97
C LYS A 463 -36.66 33.57 -54.16
N TYR A 464 -37.30 34.62 -54.66
CA TYR A 464 -37.27 35.95 -54.08
C TYR A 464 -38.64 36.41 -53.63
N VAL A 465 -38.67 37.10 -52.49
CA VAL A 465 -39.82 37.86 -52.03
C VAL A 465 -39.67 39.30 -52.51
N ILE A 466 -40.64 39.77 -53.30
CA ILE A 466 -40.67 41.12 -53.88
C ILE A 466 -41.87 41.89 -53.32
N ASP A 467 -41.66 43.07 -52.76
CA ASP A 467 -42.75 43.94 -52.32
C ASP A 467 -43.40 44.66 -53.52
N TYR A 468 -44.55 44.15 -53.95
CA TYR A 468 -45.30 44.70 -55.09
C TYR A 468 -46.10 45.97 -54.75
N THR A 469 -46.21 46.36 -53.47
CA THR A 469 -47.12 47.43 -53.03
C THR A 469 -46.83 48.78 -53.68
N GLU A 470 -45.56 49.20 -53.68
CA GLU A 470 -45.12 50.46 -54.26
C GLU A 470 -45.18 50.43 -55.81
N ILE A 471 -44.88 49.26 -56.40
CA ILE A 471 -44.99 49.05 -57.86
C ILE A 471 -46.46 49.19 -58.30
N ALA A 472 -47.39 48.53 -57.60
CA ALA A 472 -48.83 48.63 -57.86
C ALA A 472 -49.34 50.06 -57.70
N THR A 473 -48.86 50.77 -56.69
CA THR A 473 -49.22 52.17 -56.42
C THR A 473 -48.76 53.08 -57.55
N ALA A 474 -47.52 52.94 -58.02
CA ALA A 474 -47.00 53.68 -59.15
C ALA A 474 -47.78 53.39 -60.44
N ILE A 475 -48.17 52.14 -60.70
CA ILE A 475 -48.99 51.78 -61.88
C ILE A 475 -50.33 52.52 -61.86
N ASN A 476 -51.01 52.54 -60.71
CA ASN A 476 -52.31 53.21 -60.59
C ASN A 476 -52.19 54.72 -60.75
N ARG A 477 -51.15 55.34 -60.18
CA ARG A 477 -50.86 56.77 -60.38
C ARG A 477 -50.59 57.07 -61.85
N SER A 478 -49.79 56.25 -62.53
CA SER A 478 -49.42 56.47 -63.92
C SER A 478 -50.62 56.33 -64.86
N LYS A 479 -51.53 55.37 -64.61
CA LYS A 479 -52.81 55.25 -65.35
C LYS A 479 -53.67 56.51 -65.25
N GLN A 480 -53.67 57.17 -64.10
CA GLN A 480 -54.47 58.38 -63.85
C GLN A 480 -53.80 59.63 -64.44
N SER A 481 -52.48 59.75 -64.28
CA SER A 481 -51.72 60.95 -64.65
C SER A 481 -51.24 60.94 -66.09
N GLY A 482 -51.09 59.76 -66.71
CA GLY A 482 -50.42 59.56 -68.00
C GLY A 482 -48.91 59.83 -67.97
N LYS A 483 -48.33 60.03 -66.78
CA LYS A 483 -46.92 60.39 -66.57
C LYS A 483 -46.14 59.21 -65.99
N GLN A 484 -44.81 59.33 -66.02
CA GLN A 484 -43.93 58.42 -65.29
C GLN A 484 -44.07 58.65 -63.78
N GLU A 485 -44.10 57.57 -63.01
CA GLU A 485 -44.25 57.57 -61.56
C GLU A 485 -43.12 56.77 -60.92
N TYR A 486 -42.59 57.29 -59.81
CA TYR A 486 -41.53 56.63 -59.06
C TYR A 486 -42.07 55.48 -58.20
N TYR A 487 -41.28 54.42 -58.05
CA TYR A 487 -41.47 53.35 -57.09
C TYR A 487 -40.15 52.96 -56.43
N SER A 488 -40.23 52.49 -55.18
CA SER A 488 -39.13 51.83 -54.49
C SER A 488 -39.62 50.49 -53.93
N SER A 489 -38.98 49.39 -54.28
CA SER A 489 -39.33 48.05 -53.82
C SER A 489 -38.14 47.37 -53.16
N LYS A 490 -38.42 46.50 -52.19
CA LYS A 490 -37.41 45.65 -51.55
C LYS A 490 -37.56 44.23 -52.06
N ILE A 491 -36.41 43.62 -52.35
CA ILE A 491 -36.31 42.25 -52.82
C ILE A 491 -35.42 41.50 -51.83
N THR A 492 -35.90 40.38 -51.30
CA THR A 492 -35.18 39.58 -50.30
C THR A 492 -35.20 38.10 -50.64
N ALA A 493 -34.11 37.40 -50.35
CA ALA A 493 -34.03 35.94 -50.40
C ALA A 493 -32.99 35.43 -49.40
N ASP A 494 -33.19 34.20 -48.92
CA ASP A 494 -32.25 33.53 -48.03
C ASP A 494 -31.18 32.77 -48.84
N ALA A 495 -30.01 32.54 -48.23
CA ALA A 495 -28.88 31.88 -48.89
C ALA A 495 -29.18 30.48 -49.44
N ILE A 496 -30.10 29.74 -48.81
CA ILE A 496 -30.51 28.40 -49.27
C ILE A 496 -31.06 28.45 -50.70
N ASP A 497 -31.85 29.48 -51.00
CA ASP A 497 -32.52 29.60 -52.28
C ASP A 497 -31.64 30.36 -53.29
N ALA A 498 -31.09 31.50 -52.88
CA ALA A 498 -30.38 32.43 -53.75
C ALA A 498 -28.86 32.22 -53.83
N GLY A 499 -28.29 31.36 -53.00
CA GLY A 499 -26.83 31.12 -52.88
C GLY A 499 -26.12 32.04 -51.88
N LYS A 500 -26.68 33.22 -51.61
CA LYS A 500 -26.27 34.19 -50.56
C LYS A 500 -27.51 34.82 -49.96
N ASP A 501 -27.42 35.40 -48.76
CA ASP A 501 -28.50 36.23 -48.23
C ASP A 501 -28.59 37.52 -49.08
N VAL A 502 -29.77 37.80 -49.65
CA VAL A 502 -30.00 38.92 -50.58
C VAL A 502 -30.95 39.95 -49.97
N GLN A 503 -30.59 41.24 -50.09
CA GLN A 503 -31.50 42.36 -49.85
C GLN A 503 -31.25 43.47 -50.87
N VAL A 504 -31.96 43.48 -52.00
CA VAL A 504 -31.82 44.51 -53.03
C VAL A 504 -32.86 45.60 -52.79
N THR A 505 -32.42 46.87 -52.83
CA THR A 505 -33.35 48.01 -52.94
C THR A 505 -33.46 48.40 -54.40
N LEU A 506 -34.66 48.27 -54.94
CA LEU A 506 -34.99 48.58 -56.32
C LEU A 506 -35.68 49.94 -56.40
N ASP A 507 -35.03 50.91 -57.00
CA ASP A 507 -35.62 52.21 -57.31
C ASP A 507 -35.89 52.31 -58.81
N GLY A 508 -37.04 52.85 -59.21
CA GLY A 508 -37.34 52.98 -60.63
C GLY A 508 -38.46 53.95 -60.92
N TYR A 509 -38.64 54.23 -62.20
CA TYR A 509 -39.81 54.92 -62.72
C TYR A 509 -40.57 53.98 -63.64
N LEU A 510 -41.89 54.01 -63.60
CA LEU A 510 -42.74 53.29 -64.54
C LEU A 510 -43.74 54.23 -65.20
N GLN A 511 -44.10 53.95 -66.45
CA GLN A 511 -45.17 54.65 -67.17
C GLN A 511 -46.10 53.66 -67.86
N VAL A 512 -47.41 53.85 -67.70
CA VAL A 512 -48.42 53.08 -68.43
C VAL A 512 -48.70 53.75 -69.78
N ILE A 513 -48.46 53.02 -70.87
CA ILE A 513 -48.67 53.50 -72.25
C ILE A 513 -49.97 52.91 -72.81
N LYS A 514 -50.74 53.76 -73.50
CA LYS A 514 -52.04 53.41 -74.09
C LYS A 514 -51.91 52.64 -75.39
#